data_AF-A0A925XND6-F1
#
_entry.id   AF-A0A925XND6-F1
#
_cell.length_a   1.000
_cell.length_b   1.000
_cell.length_c   1.000
_cell.angle_alpha   90.00
_cell.angle_beta   90.00
_cell.angle_gamma   90.00
#
_symmetry.space_group_name_H-M   'P 1'
#
loop_
_entity.id
_entity.type
_entity.pdbx_description
1 polymer ?
#
loop_
_entity_poly.entity_id
_entity_poly.type
_entity_poly.pdbx_seq_one_letter_code
_entity_poly.pdbx_strand_id
1 'polypeptide(L)'
;MIRFKLSHLGQCVLMLTALSSVGCMAPGMGCNSGCNTGCNTGCDPCSGGSCSTGCGRPSFIGCGGCGWCGGLKGRLSRRSLAIPDEYPVGAVERAHFHQMQTNAEAADFILYQHDFVGETAELTPDGKDKILEIAARMRSAPFPVLVERTWNNADPELDSHRRELVAMVLAEKGNPDANNRTFVSPAYGPGKSSLEAAPEYYQSTYISSGQNQNNNGGGGGFGGGGGGGGFGGGGFGGGGGGGGGGFGGGGFGQ
;
A
#
# COMPACT_ATOMS: atom_id res chain seq x y z
N MET A 1 -19.78 -39.85 34.40
CA MET A 1 -20.36 -40.51 33.19
C MET A 1 -21.42 -39.59 32.62
N ILE A 2 -21.06 -38.73 31.66
CA ILE A 2 -21.96 -37.76 31.04
C ILE A 2 -22.09 -38.15 29.57
N ARG A 3 -23.33 -38.40 29.14
CA ARG A 3 -23.70 -38.94 27.82
C ARG A 3 -23.65 -37.84 26.76
N PHE A 4 -22.88 -38.09 25.69
CA PHE A 4 -22.93 -37.33 24.43
C PHE A 4 -24.26 -37.61 23.70
N LYS A 5 -24.96 -36.54 23.30
CA LYS A 5 -26.05 -36.60 22.32
C LYS A 5 -25.46 -36.29 20.94
N LEU A 6 -25.22 -37.34 20.16
CA LEU A 6 -25.13 -37.28 18.70
C LEU A 6 -26.55 -37.39 18.14
N SER A 7 -26.99 -36.43 17.32
CA SER A 7 -28.16 -36.62 16.46
C SER A 7 -28.04 -35.82 15.17
N HIS A 8 -27.84 -36.59 14.09
CA HIS A 8 -28.25 -36.44 12.69
C HIS A 8 -27.96 -35.12 11.94
N LEU A 9 -27.12 -35.14 10.90
CA LEU A 9 -27.38 -35.69 9.54
C LEU A 9 -28.70 -35.15 8.95
N GLY A 10 -28.59 -34.05 8.22
CA GLY A 10 -29.61 -33.53 7.32
C GLY A 10 -28.92 -32.90 6.12
N GLN A 11 -28.78 -33.67 5.05
CA GLN A 11 -28.31 -33.25 3.74
C GLN A 11 -29.27 -32.18 3.17
N CYS A 12 -28.73 -31.02 2.76
CA CYS A 12 -29.33 -30.19 1.74
C CYS A 12 -28.24 -29.83 0.72
N VAL A 13 -28.02 -30.77 -0.20
CA VAL A 13 -27.46 -30.48 -1.52
C VAL A 13 -28.60 -29.89 -2.34
N LEU A 14 -28.48 -28.64 -2.79
CA LEU A 14 -28.96 -28.16 -4.09
C LEU A 14 -28.60 -26.68 -4.28
N MET A 15 -27.70 -26.45 -5.24
CA MET A 15 -27.77 -25.39 -6.25
C MET A 15 -27.97 -23.95 -5.78
N LEU A 16 -26.89 -23.15 -5.84
CA LEU A 16 -26.88 -22.01 -6.76
C LEU A 16 -25.43 -21.59 -7.06
N THR A 17 -24.94 -22.03 -8.22
CA THR A 17 -23.84 -21.37 -8.91
C THR A 17 -24.34 -20.02 -9.40
N ALA A 18 -24.00 -18.94 -8.69
CA ALA A 18 -24.05 -17.59 -9.22
C ALA A 18 -22.61 -17.09 -9.35
N LEU A 19 -22.10 -17.11 -10.58
CA LEU A 19 -20.94 -16.33 -10.98
C LEU A 19 -21.26 -14.85 -10.71
N SER A 20 -20.66 -14.27 -9.67
CA SER A 20 -20.49 -12.82 -9.57
C SER A 20 -19.03 -12.51 -9.86
N SER A 21 -18.71 -12.47 -11.15
CA SER A 21 -17.57 -11.73 -11.67
C SER A 21 -17.71 -10.28 -11.21
N VAL A 22 -16.91 -9.86 -10.23
CA VAL A 22 -16.71 -8.44 -9.93
C VAL A 22 -15.96 -7.86 -11.13
N GLY A 23 -16.74 -7.36 -12.07
CA GLY A 23 -16.25 -6.61 -13.20
C GLY A 23 -15.69 -5.28 -12.71
N CYS A 24 -14.44 -5.00 -13.08
CA CYS A 24 -13.94 -3.64 -13.13
C CYS A 24 -14.87 -2.84 -14.06
N MET A 25 -15.64 -1.91 -13.49
CA MET A 25 -16.39 -0.92 -14.26
C MET A 25 -15.39 0.04 -14.92
N ALA A 26 -14.88 -0.36 -16.08
CA ALA A 26 -14.39 0.59 -17.07
C ALA A 26 -15.62 1.29 -17.69
N PRO A 27 -15.66 2.62 -17.76
CA PRO A 27 -16.74 3.30 -18.47
C PRO A 27 -16.64 2.92 -19.96
N GLY A 28 -17.73 2.38 -20.48
CA GLY A 28 -17.85 1.92 -21.85
C GLY A 28 -17.61 3.03 -22.87
N MET A 29 -16.51 2.91 -23.60
CA MET A 29 -16.40 3.38 -24.98
C MET A 29 -16.41 2.14 -25.86
N GLY A 30 -17.50 1.98 -26.63
CA GLY A 30 -17.73 0.80 -27.44
C GLY A 30 -16.65 0.60 -28.51
N CYS A 31 -15.94 -0.51 -28.42
CA CYS A 31 -15.25 -1.12 -29.55
C CYS A 31 -16.12 -2.28 -30.03
N ASN A 32 -17.02 -1.99 -30.97
CA ASN A 32 -17.77 -3.01 -31.66
C ASN A 32 -16.91 -3.65 -32.75
N SER A 33 -16.91 -4.98 -32.76
CA SER A 33 -16.46 -5.91 -33.81
C SER A 33 -14.98 -5.91 -34.24
N GLY A 34 -14.23 -6.94 -33.80
CA GLY A 34 -13.35 -7.66 -34.72
C GLY A 34 -11.84 -7.72 -34.43
N CYS A 35 -11.39 -8.07 -33.23
CA CYS A 35 -10.05 -8.65 -33.05
C CYS A 35 -10.12 -9.85 -32.11
N ASN A 36 -10.38 -11.02 -32.69
CA ASN A 36 -10.43 -12.30 -32.00
C ASN A 36 -9.14 -13.07 -32.33
N THR A 37 -8.00 -12.67 -31.75
CA THR A 37 -6.78 -13.49 -31.66
C THR A 37 -5.86 -12.90 -30.59
N GLY A 38 -5.44 -13.74 -29.64
CA GLY A 38 -4.79 -13.36 -28.39
C GLY A 38 -3.42 -12.68 -28.53
N CYS A 39 -3.21 -11.67 -27.69
CA CYS A 39 -1.91 -11.03 -27.46
C CYS A 39 -1.15 -11.71 -26.32
N ASN A 40 -0.88 -13.01 -26.45
CA ASN A 40 -0.04 -13.77 -25.51
C ASN A 40 1.08 -14.48 -26.28
N THR A 41 2.02 -13.72 -26.83
CA THR A 41 3.40 -14.15 -27.10
C THR A 41 4.24 -12.91 -27.42
N GLY A 42 5.50 -12.93 -26.99
CA GLY A 42 6.38 -11.78 -26.92
C GLY A 42 6.58 -11.02 -28.23
N CYS A 43 7.13 -9.82 -28.07
CA CYS A 43 7.69 -9.02 -29.15
C CYS A 43 8.91 -9.76 -29.74
N ASP A 44 8.69 -10.76 -30.59
CA ASP A 44 9.74 -11.31 -31.44
C ASP A 44 9.98 -10.41 -32.65
N PRO A 45 11.25 -10.24 -33.07
CA PRO A 45 11.62 -9.28 -34.09
C PRO A 45 11.20 -9.77 -35.48
N CYS A 46 10.56 -8.87 -36.22
CA CYS A 46 10.18 -9.06 -37.61
C CYS A 46 11.34 -9.63 -38.45
N SER A 47 11.29 -10.92 -38.74
CA SER A 47 12.19 -11.60 -39.67
C SER A 47 11.36 -12.29 -40.73
N GLY A 48 11.36 -11.69 -41.93
CA GLY A 48 10.86 -12.33 -43.15
C GLY A 48 9.55 -11.77 -43.70
N GLY A 49 9.66 -10.71 -44.50
CA GLY A 49 8.76 -10.50 -45.64
C GLY A 49 7.48 -9.70 -45.39
N SER A 50 7.55 -8.41 -45.76
CA SER A 50 6.41 -7.51 -46.03
C SER A 50 5.52 -7.07 -44.87
N CYS A 51 6.11 -6.35 -43.92
CA CYS A 51 5.37 -5.31 -43.21
C CYS A 51 5.26 -4.10 -44.14
N SER A 52 4.16 -3.98 -44.87
CA SER A 52 3.85 -2.76 -45.63
C SER A 52 3.69 -1.59 -44.67
N THR A 53 4.73 -0.75 -44.62
CA THR A 53 4.70 0.69 -44.39
C THR A 53 3.62 1.19 -43.41
N GLY A 54 3.97 1.29 -42.12
CA GLY A 54 3.14 2.13 -41.25
C GLY A 54 3.24 1.99 -39.74
N CYS A 55 4.40 1.64 -39.16
CA CYS A 55 4.54 1.72 -37.71
C CYS A 55 5.87 2.38 -37.33
N GLY A 56 5.81 3.65 -36.93
CA GLY A 56 6.71 4.12 -35.86
C GLY A 56 7.95 4.91 -36.25
N ARG A 57 7.84 5.91 -37.14
CA ARG A 57 8.68 7.12 -37.02
C ARG A 57 7.88 8.36 -37.42
N PRO A 58 7.71 9.37 -36.55
CA PRO A 58 7.27 10.68 -36.98
C PRO A 58 8.49 11.37 -37.62
N SER A 59 8.77 11.02 -38.87
CA SER A 59 9.52 11.95 -39.72
C SER A 59 8.61 13.15 -39.95
N PHE A 60 8.89 14.22 -39.20
CA PHE A 60 8.73 15.57 -39.73
C PHE A 60 9.30 15.57 -41.16
N ILE A 61 8.57 16.17 -42.09
CA ILE A 61 8.84 16.27 -43.54
C ILE A 61 8.08 15.23 -44.37
N GLY A 62 7.04 15.72 -45.05
CA GLY A 62 6.81 15.32 -46.44
C GLY A 62 5.58 14.48 -46.74
N CYS A 63 4.38 15.01 -46.50
CA CYS A 63 3.27 14.77 -47.41
C CYS A 63 2.78 16.11 -47.94
N GLY A 64 3.56 16.66 -48.89
CA GLY A 64 3.09 17.70 -49.78
C GLY A 64 2.07 17.09 -50.73
N GLY A 65 0.88 17.67 -50.83
CA GLY A 65 -0.08 17.28 -51.87
C GLY A 65 -1.53 17.15 -51.46
N CYS A 66 -2.04 17.88 -50.47
CA CYS A 66 -3.45 18.25 -50.42
C CYS A 66 -3.69 19.40 -49.43
N GLY A 67 -3.47 20.62 -49.90
CA GLY A 67 -3.67 21.89 -49.17
C GLY A 67 -5.12 22.24 -48.81
N TRP A 68 -6.06 21.29 -48.87
CA TRP A 68 -7.47 21.52 -48.49
C TRP A 68 -8.05 20.41 -47.58
N CYS A 69 -7.44 19.23 -47.49
CA CYS A 69 -8.03 18.09 -46.76
C CYS A 69 -7.44 17.88 -45.34
N GLY A 70 -6.34 18.56 -44.98
CA GLY A 70 -5.70 18.42 -43.66
C GLY A 70 -6.31 19.26 -42.53
N GLY A 71 -7.21 20.21 -42.84
CA GLY A 71 -7.71 21.19 -41.88
C GLY A 71 -8.85 20.73 -40.96
N LEU A 72 -9.56 19.65 -41.31
CA LEU A 72 -10.77 19.24 -40.57
C LEU A 72 -10.60 18.02 -39.65
N LYS A 73 -9.63 17.14 -39.90
CA LYS A 73 -9.48 15.91 -39.09
C LYS A 73 -8.61 16.06 -37.84
N GLY A 74 -7.79 17.11 -37.74
CA GLY A 74 -7.02 17.42 -36.52
C GLY A 74 -7.81 18.15 -35.42
N ARG A 75 -8.99 18.69 -35.72
CA ARG A 75 -9.88 19.37 -34.75
C ARG A 75 -10.89 18.44 -34.07
N LEU A 76 -10.97 17.18 -34.48
CA LEU A 76 -11.87 16.18 -33.89
C LEU A 76 -11.13 15.14 -33.04
N SER A 77 -9.81 15.26 -32.89
CA SER A 77 -9.08 14.64 -31.78
C SER A 77 -9.48 15.35 -30.49
N ARG A 78 -10.73 15.12 -30.04
CA ARG A 78 -11.17 15.45 -28.70
C ARG A 78 -10.11 14.89 -27.77
N ARG A 79 -9.41 15.77 -27.04
CA ARG A 79 -8.47 15.37 -25.99
C ARG A 79 -9.18 14.30 -25.16
N SER A 80 -8.64 13.09 -25.24
CA SER A 80 -9.24 11.85 -24.77
C SER A 80 -9.36 11.89 -23.26
N LEU A 81 -10.46 12.43 -22.72
CA LEU A 81 -10.77 12.42 -21.27
C LEU A 81 -9.53 12.63 -20.39
N ALA A 82 -8.65 13.53 -20.84
CA ALA A 82 -7.34 13.70 -20.25
C ALA A 82 -7.58 14.23 -18.85
N ILE A 83 -6.95 13.58 -17.88
CA ILE A 83 -6.83 14.01 -16.50
C ILE A 83 -6.83 15.54 -16.49
N PRO A 84 -7.74 16.19 -15.75
CA PRO A 84 -7.80 17.65 -15.76
C PRO A 84 -6.40 18.18 -15.44
N ASP A 85 -5.86 19.01 -16.32
CA ASP A 85 -4.51 19.61 -16.16
C ASP A 85 -4.43 20.43 -14.85
N GLU A 86 -5.57 20.75 -14.24
CA GLU A 86 -5.68 21.51 -13.01
C GLU A 86 -6.59 20.79 -12.00
N TYR A 87 -5.97 20.27 -10.94
CA TYR A 87 -6.70 19.80 -9.76
C TYR A 87 -7.11 21.00 -8.92
N PRO A 88 -8.29 20.96 -8.25
CA PRO A 88 -8.63 22.02 -7.32
C PRO A 88 -7.58 22.09 -6.21
N VAL A 89 -7.22 23.31 -5.82
CA VAL A 89 -6.21 23.57 -4.77
C VAL A 89 -6.57 22.77 -3.52
N GLY A 90 -5.62 21.96 -3.03
CA GLY A 90 -5.78 21.09 -1.87
C GLY A 90 -6.30 19.67 -2.14
N ALA A 91 -6.72 19.32 -3.37
CA ALA A 91 -7.13 17.95 -3.68
C ALA A 91 -5.98 16.93 -3.53
N VAL A 92 -4.77 17.31 -3.94
CA VAL A 92 -3.58 16.46 -3.82
C VAL A 92 -3.22 16.21 -2.36
N GLU A 93 -3.22 17.26 -1.54
CA GLU A 93 -2.95 17.16 -0.09
C GLU A 93 -4.01 16.30 0.61
N ARG A 94 -5.29 16.52 0.33
CA ARG A 94 -6.38 15.72 0.91
C ARG A 94 -6.26 14.24 0.52
N ALA A 95 -5.98 13.95 -0.75
CA ALA A 95 -5.77 12.57 -1.21
C ALA A 95 -4.57 11.93 -0.50
N HIS A 96 -3.49 12.68 -0.30
CA HIS A 96 -2.31 12.22 0.41
C HIS A 96 -2.60 11.87 1.88
N PHE A 97 -3.26 12.75 2.63
CA PHE A 97 -3.63 12.48 4.03
C PHE A 97 -4.64 11.36 4.16
N HIS A 98 -5.60 11.26 3.24
CA HIS A 98 -6.53 10.14 3.21
C HIS A 98 -5.80 8.82 2.99
N GLN A 99 -4.81 8.77 2.10
CA GLN A 99 -3.98 7.58 1.90
C GLN A 99 -3.18 7.23 3.17
N MET A 100 -2.59 8.21 3.83
CA MET A 100 -1.86 8.00 5.09
C MET A 100 -2.78 7.42 6.18
N GLN A 101 -3.99 7.96 6.33
CA GLN A 101 -4.98 7.45 7.28
C GLN A 101 -5.41 6.02 6.93
N THR A 102 -5.71 5.75 5.65
CA THR A 102 -6.11 4.42 5.19
C THR A 102 -5.00 3.39 5.42
N ASN A 103 -3.74 3.77 5.19
CA ASN A 103 -2.59 2.92 5.44
C ASN A 103 -2.37 2.66 6.93
N ALA A 104 -2.58 3.66 7.79
CA ALA A 104 -2.51 3.51 9.24
C ALA A 104 -3.60 2.56 9.74
N GLU A 105 -4.84 2.72 9.27
CA GLU A 105 -5.93 1.80 9.60
C GLU A 105 -5.66 0.37 9.11
N ALA A 106 -5.03 0.20 7.94
CA ALA A 106 -4.64 -1.12 7.45
C ALA A 106 -3.55 -1.78 8.30
N ALA A 107 -2.65 -0.99 8.92
CA ALA A 107 -1.60 -1.51 9.78
C ALA A 107 -2.13 -2.15 11.07
N ASP A 108 -3.30 -1.69 11.56
CA ASP A 108 -3.99 -2.28 12.73
C ASP A 108 -4.41 -3.74 12.48
N PHE A 109 -4.53 -4.17 11.22
CA PHE A 109 -4.93 -5.53 10.82
C PHE A 109 -3.73 -6.51 10.72
N ILE A 110 -2.54 -6.10 11.15
CA ILE A 110 -1.33 -6.91 11.12
C ILE A 110 -1.08 -7.49 12.52
N LEU A 111 -1.09 -8.81 12.65
CA LEU A 111 -0.65 -9.54 13.83
C LEU A 111 0.83 -9.87 13.73
N TYR A 112 1.60 -9.44 14.72
CA TYR A 112 3.05 -9.62 14.77
C TYR A 112 3.43 -10.89 15.52
N GLN A 113 4.68 -11.31 15.38
CA GLN A 113 5.20 -12.49 16.10
C GLN A 113 5.07 -12.37 17.64
N HIS A 114 5.16 -11.16 18.20
CA HIS A 114 5.02 -10.92 19.64
C HIS A 114 3.57 -10.94 20.16
N ASP A 115 2.58 -11.00 19.27
CA ASP A 115 1.17 -11.23 19.63
C ASP A 115 0.95 -12.72 20.02
N PHE A 116 1.95 -13.58 19.81
CA PHE A 116 1.95 -15.00 20.14
C PHE A 116 2.98 -15.32 21.24
N VAL A 117 2.72 -16.39 22.00
CA VAL A 117 3.62 -16.86 23.06
C VAL A 117 4.75 -17.69 22.46
N GLY A 118 5.89 -17.05 22.18
CA GLY A 118 7.11 -17.72 21.70
C GLY A 118 6.94 -18.44 20.36
N GLU A 119 7.36 -19.70 20.28
CA GLU A 119 7.21 -20.58 19.10
C GLU A 119 5.88 -21.37 19.11
N THR A 120 4.88 -20.89 19.82
CA THR A 120 3.56 -21.53 19.87
C THR A 120 2.53 -20.76 19.04
N ALA A 121 1.39 -21.39 18.80
CA ALA A 121 0.24 -20.73 18.16
C ALA A 121 -0.72 -20.08 19.17
N GLU A 122 -0.38 -20.11 20.46
CA GLU A 122 -1.19 -19.49 21.51
C GLU A 122 -1.02 -17.97 21.52
N LEU A 123 -2.13 -17.25 21.68
CA LEU A 123 -2.17 -15.79 21.72
C LEU A 123 -1.82 -15.26 23.11
N THR A 124 -1.01 -14.20 23.16
CA THR A 124 -0.77 -13.42 24.38
C THR A 124 -2.05 -12.67 24.81
N PRO A 125 -2.16 -12.20 26.07
CA PRO A 125 -3.27 -11.33 26.48
C PRO A 125 -3.45 -10.11 25.57
N ASP A 126 -2.36 -9.43 25.23
CA ASP A 126 -2.37 -8.27 24.34
C ASP A 126 -2.82 -8.65 22.91
N GLY A 127 -2.34 -9.80 22.40
CA GLY A 127 -2.77 -10.32 21.09
C GLY A 127 -4.26 -10.68 21.04
N LYS A 128 -4.84 -11.13 22.16
CA LYS A 128 -6.29 -11.39 22.26
C LYS A 128 -7.10 -10.09 22.19
N ASP A 129 -6.68 -9.06 22.92
CA ASP A 129 -7.35 -7.75 22.90
C ASP A 129 -7.27 -7.11 21.51
N LYS A 130 -6.11 -7.22 20.85
CA LYS A 130 -5.92 -6.78 19.47
C LYS A 130 -6.85 -7.50 18.48
N ILE A 131 -7.03 -8.81 18.63
CA ILE A 131 -7.99 -9.57 17.80
C ILE A 131 -9.44 -9.14 18.06
N LEU A 132 -9.79 -8.79 19.30
CA LEU A 132 -11.12 -8.25 19.61
C LEU A 132 -11.36 -6.90 18.94
N GLU A 133 -10.34 -6.03 18.91
CA GLU A 133 -10.42 -4.76 18.18
C GLU A 133 -10.60 -4.99 16.67
N ILE A 134 -9.77 -5.87 16.08
CA ILE A 134 -9.88 -6.25 14.67
C ILE A 134 -11.28 -6.79 14.38
N ALA A 135 -11.79 -7.70 15.21
CA ALA A 135 -13.10 -8.32 15.03
C ALA A 135 -14.25 -7.29 15.03
N ALA A 136 -14.15 -6.24 15.83
CA ALA A 136 -15.13 -5.15 15.86
C ALA A 136 -15.07 -4.29 14.59
N ARG A 137 -13.88 -4.06 14.03
CA ARG A 137 -13.66 -3.19 12.86
C ARG A 137 -13.79 -3.91 11.52
N MET A 138 -13.66 -5.25 11.49
CA MET A 138 -13.59 -6.04 10.25
C MET A 138 -14.86 -6.00 9.39
N ARG A 139 -16.02 -5.65 9.98
CA ARG A 139 -17.29 -5.48 9.25
C ARG A 139 -17.36 -4.18 8.44
N SER A 140 -16.70 -3.13 8.91
CA SER A 140 -16.68 -1.81 8.24
C SER A 140 -15.41 -1.58 7.42
N ALA A 141 -14.31 -2.24 7.78
CA ALA A 141 -13.03 -2.10 7.09
C ALA A 141 -12.78 -3.33 6.18
N PRO A 142 -12.57 -3.14 4.86
CA PRO A 142 -12.34 -4.24 3.91
C PRO A 142 -10.88 -4.70 3.83
N PHE A 143 -10.05 -4.45 4.86
CA PHE A 143 -8.64 -4.84 4.85
C PHE A 143 -8.48 -6.34 5.16
N PRO A 144 -7.50 -7.03 4.54
CA PRO A 144 -7.13 -8.39 4.93
C PRO A 144 -6.44 -8.38 6.30
N VAL A 145 -6.59 -9.47 7.06
CA VAL A 145 -5.84 -9.68 8.30
C VAL A 145 -4.55 -10.39 7.94
N LEU A 146 -3.42 -9.81 8.30
CA LEU A 146 -2.11 -10.37 8.01
C LEU A 146 -1.52 -10.96 9.28
N VAL A 147 -1.11 -12.23 9.22
CA VAL A 147 -0.35 -12.89 10.27
C VAL A 147 1.11 -12.92 9.83
N GLU A 148 1.98 -12.34 10.64
CA GLU A 148 3.40 -12.33 10.35
C GLU A 148 3.96 -13.77 10.41
N ARG A 149 4.66 -14.17 9.35
CA ARG A 149 5.40 -15.42 9.31
C ARG A 149 6.56 -15.43 10.30
N THR A 150 6.97 -16.62 10.73
CA THR A 150 8.22 -16.83 11.47
C THR A 150 9.44 -16.30 10.72
N TRP A 151 10.48 -15.92 11.48
CA TRP A 151 11.74 -15.43 10.91
C TRP A 151 12.30 -16.43 9.89
N ASN A 152 12.62 -15.93 8.68
CA ASN A 152 13.11 -16.74 7.57
C ASN A 152 12.22 -17.93 7.17
N ASN A 153 10.92 -17.92 7.49
CA ASN A 153 10.02 -19.04 7.20
C ASN A 153 10.56 -20.37 7.75
N ALA A 154 11.06 -20.34 8.99
CA ALA A 154 11.62 -21.51 9.66
C ALA A 154 10.60 -22.64 9.77
N ASP A 155 9.36 -22.31 10.16
CA ASP A 155 8.29 -23.28 10.42
C ASP A 155 6.95 -22.87 9.76
N PRO A 156 6.76 -23.17 8.46
CA PRO A 156 5.53 -22.81 7.75
C PRO A 156 4.27 -23.52 8.29
N GLU A 157 4.44 -24.69 8.92
CA GLU A 157 3.34 -25.41 9.55
C GLU A 157 2.79 -24.65 10.77
N LEU A 158 3.67 -24.11 11.61
CA LEU A 158 3.28 -23.28 12.76
C LEU A 158 2.54 -22.01 12.30
N ASP A 159 3.04 -21.36 11.25
CA ASP A 159 2.40 -20.17 10.68
C ASP A 159 1.02 -20.48 10.10
N SER A 160 0.86 -21.64 9.45
CA SER A 160 -0.44 -22.11 8.97
C SER A 160 -1.43 -22.34 10.13
N HIS A 161 -0.95 -22.85 11.26
CA HIS A 161 -1.76 -23.09 12.44
C HIS A 161 -2.16 -21.79 13.15
N ARG A 162 -1.24 -20.82 13.24
CA ARG A 162 -1.54 -19.46 13.74
C ARG A 162 -2.62 -18.78 12.92
N ARG A 163 -2.52 -18.83 11.60
CA ARG A 163 -3.57 -18.33 10.69
C ARG A 163 -4.92 -18.99 10.97
N GLU A 164 -4.95 -20.31 11.10
CA GLU A 164 -6.19 -21.06 11.33
C GLU A 164 -6.84 -20.70 12.68
N LEU A 165 -6.05 -20.59 13.76
CA LEU A 165 -6.55 -20.16 15.06
C LEU A 165 -7.12 -18.73 15.02
N VAL A 166 -6.42 -17.79 14.39
CA VAL A 166 -6.91 -16.42 14.22
C VAL A 166 -8.21 -16.40 13.42
N ALA A 167 -8.28 -17.14 12.30
CA ALA A 167 -9.48 -17.24 11.49
C ALA A 167 -10.68 -17.81 12.27
N MET A 168 -10.44 -18.84 13.10
CA MET A 168 -11.45 -19.46 13.94
C MET A 168 -11.99 -18.50 14.99
N VAL A 169 -11.10 -17.79 15.71
CA VAL A 169 -11.50 -16.80 16.73
C VAL A 169 -12.28 -15.65 16.09
N LEU A 170 -11.84 -15.14 14.94
CA LEU A 170 -12.55 -14.09 14.21
C LEU A 170 -13.94 -14.55 13.72
N ALA A 171 -14.05 -15.80 13.27
CA ALA A 171 -15.34 -16.40 12.89
C ALA A 171 -16.28 -16.53 14.09
N GLU A 172 -15.78 -16.94 15.26
CA GLU A 172 -16.56 -17.00 16.51
C GLU A 172 -17.08 -15.61 16.94
N LYS A 173 -16.32 -14.54 16.66
CA LYS A 173 -16.73 -13.14 16.91
C LYS A 173 -17.72 -12.58 15.87
N GLY A 174 -18.23 -13.42 14.97
CA GLY A 174 -19.31 -13.09 14.04
C GLY A 174 -18.85 -12.62 12.67
N ASN A 175 -17.61 -12.95 12.27
CA ASN A 175 -17.09 -12.66 10.93
C ASN A 175 -16.87 -13.96 10.14
N PRO A 176 -17.90 -14.48 9.43
CA PRO A 176 -17.83 -15.80 8.79
C PRO A 176 -16.85 -15.87 7.61
N ASP A 177 -16.45 -14.71 7.06
CA ASP A 177 -15.49 -14.56 5.97
C ASP A 177 -14.01 -14.54 6.44
N ALA A 178 -13.76 -14.62 7.75
CA ALA A 178 -12.42 -14.51 8.33
C ALA A 178 -11.39 -15.44 7.67
N ASN A 179 -11.75 -16.71 7.43
CA ASN A 179 -10.85 -17.71 6.85
C ASN A 179 -10.30 -17.31 5.46
N ASN A 180 -11.10 -16.56 4.68
CA ASN A 180 -10.71 -16.07 3.35
C ASN A 180 -10.00 -14.71 3.38
N ARG A 181 -9.99 -14.04 4.54
CA ARG A 181 -9.38 -12.71 4.73
C ARG A 181 -8.09 -12.74 5.54
N THR A 182 -7.83 -13.84 6.25
CA THR A 182 -6.61 -14.06 7.02
C THR A 182 -5.54 -14.73 6.17
N PHE A 183 -4.41 -14.05 5.97
CA PHE A 183 -3.27 -14.54 5.20
C PHE A 183 -1.98 -14.49 6.02
N VAL A 184 -1.06 -15.42 5.75
CA VAL A 184 0.31 -15.35 6.28
C VAL A 184 1.14 -14.47 5.36
N SER A 185 1.84 -13.48 5.90
CA SER A 185 2.70 -12.59 5.12
C SER A 185 4.09 -12.42 5.76
N PRO A 186 5.10 -12.00 4.97
CA PRO A 186 6.32 -11.42 5.52
C PRO A 186 6.00 -10.23 6.44
N ALA A 187 6.95 -9.90 7.33
CA ALA A 187 6.90 -8.67 8.10
C ALA A 187 6.80 -7.45 7.18
N TYR A 188 5.93 -6.48 7.50
CA TYR A 188 5.73 -5.28 6.68
C TYR A 188 6.89 -4.27 6.81
N GLY A 189 7.74 -4.44 7.80
CA GLY A 189 8.98 -3.70 8.00
C GLY A 189 10.02 -4.62 8.63
N PRO A 190 10.57 -5.60 7.89
CA PRO A 190 11.62 -6.43 8.44
C PRO A 190 12.78 -5.50 8.77
N GLY A 191 13.22 -5.49 10.02
CA GLY A 191 14.43 -4.77 10.39
C GLY A 191 15.59 -5.28 9.52
N LYS A 192 16.46 -4.37 9.06
CA LYS A 192 17.64 -4.78 8.30
C LYS A 192 18.54 -5.61 9.20
N SER A 193 18.89 -6.81 8.75
CA SER A 193 19.80 -7.67 9.49
C SER A 193 21.25 -7.33 9.18
N SER A 194 22.03 -7.12 10.25
CA SER A 194 23.51 -7.11 10.29
C SER A 194 24.22 -6.37 9.14
N LEU A 195 24.75 -7.10 8.15
CA LEU A 195 25.68 -6.56 7.14
C LEU A 195 25.00 -5.50 6.25
N GLU A 196 23.69 -5.64 6.02
CA GLU A 196 22.90 -4.66 5.26
C GLU A 196 22.59 -3.41 6.10
N ALA A 197 22.52 -3.55 7.42
CA ALA A 197 22.31 -2.44 8.35
C ALA A 197 23.60 -1.64 8.61
N ALA A 198 24.78 -2.27 8.44
CA ALA A 198 26.07 -1.63 8.66
C ALA A 198 26.25 -0.31 7.88
N PRO A 199 26.06 -0.25 6.53
CA PRO A 199 26.22 0.99 5.79
C PRO A 199 25.24 2.08 6.24
N GLU A 200 24.00 1.73 6.60
CA GLU A 200 23.02 2.70 7.10
C GLU A 200 23.34 3.22 8.50
N TYR A 201 23.84 2.34 9.38
CA TYR A 201 24.33 2.74 10.69
C TYR A 201 25.52 3.70 10.58
N TYR A 202 26.48 3.40 9.70
CA TYR A 202 27.61 4.31 9.44
C TYR A 202 27.12 5.63 8.82
N GLN A 203 26.18 5.61 7.88
CA GLN A 203 25.67 6.82 7.26
C GLN A 203 24.89 7.70 8.27
N SER A 204 23.99 7.11 9.05
CA SER A 204 23.20 7.83 10.05
C SER A 204 24.06 8.35 11.21
N THR A 205 25.04 7.58 11.67
CA THR A 205 25.91 7.97 12.78
C THR A 205 26.98 8.95 12.33
N TYR A 206 27.78 8.64 11.31
CA TYR A 206 28.95 9.47 10.94
C TYR A 206 28.62 10.69 10.09
N ILE A 207 27.61 10.64 9.21
CA ILE A 207 27.28 11.79 8.36
C ILE A 207 26.37 12.78 9.09
N SER A 208 25.47 12.30 9.97
CA SER A 208 24.58 13.18 10.73
C SER A 208 25.25 13.78 11.98
N SER A 209 26.19 13.09 12.63
CA SER A 209 26.90 13.63 13.81
C SER A 209 28.07 14.57 13.48
N GLY A 210 28.47 14.69 12.21
CA GLY A 210 29.63 15.49 11.79
C GLY A 210 29.32 16.94 11.40
N GLN A 211 28.05 17.35 11.33
CA GLN A 211 27.66 18.64 10.74
C GLN A 211 27.25 19.72 11.74
N ASN A 212 27.48 19.54 13.04
CA ASN A 212 27.11 20.56 14.03
C ASN A 212 28.13 20.77 15.17
N GLN A 213 29.42 20.72 14.86
CA GLN A 213 30.46 21.32 15.70
C GLN A 213 31.52 22.00 14.82
N ASN A 214 31.41 23.32 14.69
CA ASN A 214 32.43 24.25 14.17
C ASN A 214 32.89 23.97 12.72
N ASN A 215 32.35 24.62 11.70
CA ASN A 215 32.75 25.99 11.33
C ASN A 215 34.10 26.49 11.91
N ASN A 216 35.16 25.71 11.75
CA ASN A 216 36.46 26.25 11.34
C ASN A 216 37.31 25.15 10.67
N GLY A 217 37.45 25.21 9.34
CA GLY A 217 38.54 24.52 8.65
C GLY A 217 38.14 23.49 7.59
N GLY A 218 37.92 23.98 6.37
CA GLY A 218 38.69 23.50 5.22
C GLY A 218 38.37 22.12 4.64
N GLY A 219 37.64 22.15 3.52
CA GLY A 219 37.99 21.36 2.34
C GLY A 219 37.26 20.03 2.17
N GLY A 220 36.49 19.91 1.09
CA GLY A 220 36.17 18.60 0.54
C GLY A 220 34.83 18.47 -0.16
N GLY A 221 34.66 19.18 -1.28
CA GLY A 221 33.94 18.66 -2.46
C GLY A 221 32.43 18.53 -2.35
N PHE A 222 31.70 19.50 -2.92
CA PHE A 222 30.68 19.29 -3.97
C PHE A 222 30.22 20.68 -4.45
N GLY A 223 31.18 21.43 -4.99
CA GLY A 223 30.95 22.71 -5.66
C GLY A 223 31.37 22.57 -7.12
N GLY A 224 30.39 22.50 -8.02
CA GLY A 224 30.65 22.35 -9.45
C GLY A 224 29.42 22.60 -10.32
N GLY A 225 29.04 23.86 -10.47
CA GLY A 225 28.52 24.36 -11.75
C GLY A 225 27.01 24.61 -11.89
N GLY A 226 26.64 25.90 -11.91
CA GLY A 226 25.39 26.44 -12.46
C GLY A 226 24.36 26.79 -11.37
N GLY A 227 24.15 28.04 -10.94
CA GLY A 227 24.28 29.31 -11.63
C GLY A 227 22.87 29.91 -11.85
N GLY A 228 22.39 30.71 -10.90
CA GLY A 228 21.45 31.81 -11.18
C GLY A 228 20.06 31.77 -10.53
N GLY A 229 19.89 32.59 -9.49
CA GLY A 229 18.62 33.21 -9.04
C GLY A 229 17.71 32.29 -8.23
N GLY A 230 17.26 32.59 -7.01
CA GLY A 230 16.95 33.87 -6.38
C GLY A 230 15.61 33.70 -5.64
N PHE A 231 15.38 34.49 -4.58
CA PHE A 231 14.18 34.57 -3.71
C PHE A 231 14.09 33.44 -2.66
N GLY A 232 14.44 33.64 -1.38
CA GLY A 232 13.86 34.59 -0.41
C GLY A 232 12.85 33.81 0.44
N GLY A 233 12.98 33.58 1.75
CA GLY A 233 13.48 34.42 2.84
C GLY A 233 12.33 34.63 3.83
N GLY A 234 12.38 33.93 4.98
CA GLY A 234 11.42 34.06 6.10
C GLY A 234 10.93 32.69 6.60
N GLY A 235 11.30 32.15 7.76
CA GLY A 235 11.68 32.80 9.01
C GLY A 235 10.51 32.72 10.01
N PHE A 236 10.15 31.51 10.47
CA PHE A 236 9.24 31.34 11.61
C PHE A 236 10.04 30.85 12.82
N GLY A 237 10.64 31.81 13.50
CA GLY A 237 11.24 31.66 14.82
C GLY A 237 10.18 31.56 15.90
N GLY A 238 10.48 30.73 16.91
CA GLY A 238 9.57 30.33 17.97
C GLY A 238 9.18 31.44 18.95
N GLY A 239 7.95 31.33 19.44
CA GLY A 239 7.45 32.05 20.61
C GLY A 239 7.34 31.09 21.79
N GLY A 240 8.35 31.11 22.67
CA GLY A 240 8.24 30.59 24.02
C GLY A 240 7.46 31.56 24.90
N GLY A 241 6.46 31.03 25.60
CA GLY A 241 5.77 31.64 26.74
C GLY A 241 5.07 30.50 27.46
N GLY A 242 5.43 30.12 28.69
CA GLY A 242 5.41 30.99 29.85
C GLY A 242 4.03 30.84 30.49
N GLY A 243 3.84 29.81 31.31
CA GLY A 243 2.55 29.50 31.91
C GLY A 243 2.68 28.53 33.09
N GLY A 244 3.38 28.98 34.14
CA GLY A 244 3.31 28.33 35.45
C GLY A 244 1.89 28.45 36.01
N GLY A 245 1.25 27.32 36.25
CA GLY A 245 -0.05 27.22 36.91
C GLY A 245 0.07 26.21 38.05
N GLY A 246 0.44 26.70 39.23
CA GLY A 246 0.35 25.92 40.46
C GLY A 246 -1.10 25.74 40.89
N PHE A 247 -1.47 24.50 41.19
CA PHE A 247 -2.58 24.14 42.06
C PHE A 247 -1.97 23.06 42.98
N GLY A 248 -1.74 23.30 44.26
CA GLY A 248 -2.68 23.87 45.22
C GLY A 248 -3.19 22.70 46.05
N GLY A 249 -2.46 22.40 47.13
CA GLY A 249 -2.80 21.33 48.05
C GLY A 249 -4.15 21.53 48.71
N GLY A 250 -4.83 20.43 48.97
CA GLY A 250 -6.04 20.36 49.77
C GLY A 250 -6.07 19.00 50.46
N GLY A 251 -5.58 18.96 51.69
CA GLY A 251 -5.77 17.82 52.56
C GLY A 251 -7.24 17.69 52.93
N PHE A 252 -7.70 16.45 53.05
CA PHE A 252 -8.87 16.11 53.83
C PHE A 252 -8.53 14.90 54.67
N GLY A 253 -8.44 15.14 55.98
CA GLY A 253 -8.63 14.10 56.98
C GLY A 253 -10.11 14.01 57.32
N GLN A 254 -10.62 12.79 57.37
CA GLN A 254 -11.42 12.21 58.44
C GLN A 254 -11.38 10.69 58.30
#